data_AF-A0A2H0Q5G8-F1
#
_entry.id   AF-A0A2H0Q5G8-F1
#
_cell.length_a   1.000
_cell.length_b   1.000
_cell.length_c   1.000
_cell.angle_alpha   90.00
_cell.angle_beta   90.00
_cell.angle_gamma   90.00
#
_symmetry.space_group_name_H-M   'P 1'
#
loop_
_entity.id
_entity.type
_entity.pdbx_description
1 polymer ?
#
loop_
_entity_poly.entity_id
_entity_poly.type
_entity_poly.pdbx_seq_one_letter_code
_entity_poly.pdbx_strand_id
1 'polypeptide(L)'
;MKILIMALLFTVNIAAASNLQETVYSSVEAISLEQVDQLIEQKALSCVGATYCIDGRLLRCETYGVNCTYFVQPAVAVRCTGYNVWGQWVDLIGRCF
;
A
#
# COMPACT_ATOMS: atom_id res chain seq x y z
N MET A 1 15.02 15.95 66.86
CA MET A 1 14.01 15.00 66.34
C MET A 1 14.36 14.72 64.88
N LYS A 2 14.91 13.53 64.59
CA LYS A 2 15.33 13.11 63.25
C LYS A 2 14.09 12.69 62.47
N ILE A 3 13.81 13.30 61.32
CA ILE A 3 12.82 12.79 60.35
C ILE A 3 13.61 12.26 59.16
N LEU A 4 13.47 10.94 58.99
CA LEU A 4 14.10 10.09 57.99
C LEU A 4 13.62 10.48 56.60
N ILE A 5 14.55 10.80 55.69
CA ILE A 5 14.29 10.87 54.25
C ILE A 5 14.34 9.44 53.73
N MET A 6 13.19 8.88 53.34
CA MET A 6 13.11 7.56 52.71
C MET A 6 12.97 7.77 51.20
N ALA A 7 14.11 7.77 50.50
CA ALA A 7 14.17 7.78 49.05
C ALA A 7 13.78 6.40 48.53
N LEU A 8 12.63 6.29 47.86
CA LEU A 8 12.29 5.10 47.08
C LEU A 8 13.15 5.10 45.80
N LEU A 9 14.13 4.20 45.77
CA LEU A 9 14.86 3.84 44.56
C LEU A 9 14.00 2.89 43.73
N PHE A 10 13.47 3.36 42.60
CA PHE A 10 12.99 2.48 41.54
C PHE A 10 14.17 2.20 40.60
N THR A 11 14.80 1.04 40.76
CA THR A 11 15.74 0.49 39.79
C THR A 11 14.95 -0.16 38.65
N VAL A 12 15.01 0.41 37.45
CA VAL A 12 14.51 -0.26 36.24
C VAL A 12 15.65 -1.12 35.70
N ASN A 13 15.52 -2.43 35.82
CA ASN A 13 16.40 -3.39 35.15
C ASN A 13 16.09 -3.36 33.65
N ILE A 14 16.88 -2.63 32.87
CA ILE A 14 16.86 -2.74 31.41
C ILE A 14 17.78 -3.92 31.05
N ALA A 15 17.20 -5.11 31.01
CA ALA A 15 17.84 -6.27 30.41
C ALA A 15 17.87 -6.10 28.88
N ALA A 16 19.02 -6.41 28.30
CA ALA A 16 19.43 -6.11 26.94
C ALA A 16 18.46 -6.56 25.84
N ALA A 17 18.27 -5.67 24.87
CA ALA A 17 18.01 -6.01 23.48
C ALA A 17 18.83 -5.08 22.57
N SER A 18 20.15 -5.08 22.76
CA SER A 18 21.08 -4.62 21.72
C SER A 18 21.03 -5.64 20.60
N ASN A 19 20.39 -5.31 19.46
CA ASN A 19 20.65 -5.82 18.10
C ASN A 19 19.44 -5.63 17.16
N LEU A 20 18.93 -4.42 17.00
CA LEU A 20 17.91 -4.11 15.98
C LEU A 20 18.08 -2.70 15.38
N GLN A 21 19.32 -2.28 15.15
CA GLN A 21 19.62 -0.98 14.56
C GLN A 21 20.71 -1.07 13.47
N GLU A 22 20.65 -2.09 12.61
CA GLU A 22 21.61 -2.19 11.51
C GLU A 22 21.09 -3.09 10.37
N THR A 23 19.97 -2.74 9.73
CA THR A 23 19.53 -3.36 8.44
C THR A 23 18.33 -2.65 7.79
N VAL A 24 18.29 -1.31 7.79
CA VAL A 24 17.24 -0.60 7.01
C VAL A 24 17.79 0.66 6.34
N TYR A 25 18.95 0.60 5.67
CA TYR A 25 19.44 1.75 4.87
C TYR A 25 20.31 1.36 3.67
N SER A 26 20.09 0.20 3.02
CA SER A 26 20.88 -0.20 1.84
C SER A 26 20.08 -0.41 0.54
N SER A 27 18.84 0.09 0.45
CA SER A 27 18.02 -0.07 -0.77
C SER A 27 17.19 1.16 -1.15
N VAL A 28 17.57 2.34 -0.67
CA VAL A 28 17.07 3.59 -1.27
C VAL A 28 18.10 4.00 -2.32
N GLU A 29 18.15 3.25 -3.42
CA GLU A 29 18.77 3.79 -4.64
C GLU A 29 18.06 5.11 -4.93
N ALA A 30 18.85 6.16 -5.11
CA ALA A 30 18.36 7.52 -5.30
C ALA A 30 17.48 7.58 -6.56
N ILE A 31 16.18 7.40 -6.38
CA ILE A 31 15.18 7.70 -7.41
C ILE A 31 15.32 9.20 -7.67
N SER A 32 15.72 9.58 -8.89
CA SER A 32 15.83 10.99 -9.25
C SER A 32 14.45 11.65 -9.16
N LEU A 33 14.40 12.95 -8.87
CA LEU A 33 13.12 13.69 -8.81
C LEU A 33 12.30 13.50 -10.09
N GLU A 34 12.96 13.39 -11.24
CA GLU A 34 12.33 13.09 -12.53
C GLU A 34 11.65 11.70 -12.56
N GLN A 35 12.26 10.69 -11.96
CA GLN A 35 11.64 9.36 -11.84
C GLN A 35 10.46 9.37 -10.87
N VAL A 36 10.49 10.22 -9.83
CA VAL A 36 9.33 10.42 -8.94
C VAL A 36 8.20 11.09 -9.71
N ASP A 37 8.47 12.14 -10.49
CA ASP A 37 7.46 12.83 -11.30
C ASP A 37 6.85 11.90 -12.35
N GLN A 38 7.66 11.08 -13.02
CA GLN A 38 7.17 10.04 -13.94
C GLN A 38 6.29 9.00 -13.22
N LEU A 39 6.65 8.58 -12.01
CA LEU A 39 5.83 7.66 -11.22
C LEU A 39 4.51 8.31 -10.76
N ILE A 40 4.52 9.61 -10.46
CA ILE A 40 3.32 10.38 -10.12
C ILE A 40 2.41 10.50 -11.35
N GLU A 41 2.94 10.86 -12.52
CA GLU A 41 2.19 10.94 -13.77
C GLU A 41 1.64 9.57 -14.19
N GLN A 42 2.42 8.50 -14.03
CA GLN A 42 1.96 7.14 -14.33
C GLN A 42 0.85 6.68 -13.38
N LYS A 43 0.88 7.10 -12.10
CA LYS A 43 -0.23 6.87 -11.16
C LYS A 43 -1.43 7.77 -11.42
N ALA A 44 -1.25 8.96 -11.98
CA ALA A 44 -2.34 9.85 -12.34
C ALA A 44 -3.23 9.25 -13.45
N LEU A 45 -2.67 8.38 -14.29
CA LEU A 45 -3.40 7.63 -15.31
C LEU A 45 -4.00 6.37 -14.70
N SER A 46 -5.25 6.47 -14.24
CA SER A 46 -5.99 5.36 -13.64
C SER A 46 -7.05 4.79 -14.59
N CYS A 47 -7.18 3.47 -14.60
CA CYS A 47 -8.25 2.75 -15.27
C CYS A 47 -9.08 2.03 -14.23
N VAL A 48 -10.34 2.48 -14.12
CA VAL A 48 -11.28 2.02 -13.11
C VAL A 48 -12.50 1.44 -13.82
N GLY A 49 -12.77 0.17 -13.57
CA GLY A 49 -13.99 -0.48 -14.00
C GLY A 49 -14.89 -0.74 -12.78
N ALA A 50 -16.20 -0.54 -12.95
CA ALA A 50 -17.17 -0.87 -11.91
C ALA A 50 -18.50 -1.34 -12.51
N THR A 51 -19.16 -2.30 -11.86
CA THR A 51 -20.52 -2.71 -12.18
C THR A 51 -21.24 -3.27 -10.97
N TYR A 52 -22.57 -3.14 -10.92
CA TYR A 52 -23.40 -3.80 -9.93
C TYR A 52 -23.88 -5.13 -10.49
N CYS A 53 -23.73 -6.19 -9.71
CA CYS A 53 -24.34 -7.48 -9.96
C CYS A 53 -25.86 -7.44 -9.72
N ILE A 54 -26.58 -8.42 -10.23
CA ILE A 54 -28.05 -8.52 -10.09
C ILE A 54 -28.46 -8.60 -8.61
N ASP A 55 -27.63 -9.21 -7.77
CA ASP A 55 -27.79 -9.30 -6.31
C ASP A 55 -27.48 -7.99 -5.56
N GLY A 56 -27.09 -6.93 -6.28
CA GLY A 56 -26.73 -5.63 -5.73
C GLY A 56 -25.27 -5.49 -5.26
N ARG A 57 -24.45 -6.54 -5.37
CA ARG A 57 -23.02 -6.46 -5.03
C ARG A 57 -22.27 -5.60 -6.03
N LEU A 58 -21.41 -4.71 -5.54
CA LEU A 58 -20.50 -3.91 -6.38
C LEU A 58 -19.24 -4.71 -6.70
N LEU A 59 -18.93 -4.86 -7.99
CA LEU A 59 -17.63 -5.27 -8.47
C LEU A 59 -16.87 -4.05 -8.97
N ARG A 60 -15.63 -3.88 -8.49
CA ARG A 60 -14.74 -2.79 -8.89
C ARG A 60 -13.33 -3.33 -9.08
N CYS A 61 -12.66 -2.88 -10.14
CA CYS A 61 -11.22 -3.04 -10.29
C CYS A 61 -10.57 -1.69 -10.58
N GLU A 62 -9.30 -1.58 -10.22
CA GLU A 62 -8.49 -0.38 -10.39
C GLU A 62 -7.07 -0.79 -10.74
N THR A 63 -6.54 -0.17 -11.78
CA THR A 63 -5.15 -0.29 -12.25
C THR A 63 -4.67 1.07 -12.72
N TYR A 64 -3.36 1.27 -12.85
CA TYR A 64 -2.79 2.52 -13.34
C TYR A 64 -1.74 2.33 -14.43
N GLY A 65 -1.27 3.44 -15.01
CA GLY A 65 -0.23 3.51 -16.04
C GLY A 65 -0.76 3.98 -17.39
N VAL A 66 0.17 4.45 -18.24
CA VAL A 66 -0.12 5.09 -19.54
C VAL A 66 -0.97 4.24 -20.48
N ASN A 67 -0.85 2.91 -20.40
CA ASN A 67 -1.57 1.98 -21.27
C ASN A 67 -2.56 1.10 -20.50
N CYS A 68 -3.01 1.55 -19.33
CA CYS A 68 -4.04 0.80 -18.63
C CYS A 68 -5.33 0.74 -19.47
N THR A 69 -6.13 -0.30 -19.28
CA THR A 69 -7.44 -0.45 -19.92
C THR A 69 -8.46 -0.95 -18.92
N TYR A 70 -9.73 -0.65 -19.17
CA TYR A 70 -10.84 -1.23 -18.43
C TYR A 70 -11.92 -1.70 -19.40
N PHE A 71 -12.62 -2.76 -19.02
CA PHE A 71 -13.78 -3.28 -19.71
C PHE A 71 -14.87 -3.61 -18.68
N VAL A 72 -16.09 -3.19 -18.97
CA VAL A 72 -17.25 -3.43 -18.11
C VAL A 72 -18.31 -4.14 -18.93
N GLN A 73 -18.76 -5.29 -18.43
CA GLN A 73 -19.97 -5.96 -18.89
C GLN A 73 -21.05 -5.79 -17.80
N PRO A 74 -22.09 -4.97 -18.05
CA PRO A 74 -23.10 -4.65 -17.04
C PRO A 74 -23.69 -5.88 -16.36
N ALA A 75 -23.71 -5.90 -15.03
CA ALA A 75 -24.25 -6.99 -14.20
C ALA A 75 -23.61 -8.37 -14.40
N VAL A 76 -22.47 -8.44 -15.09
CA VAL A 76 -21.80 -9.71 -15.41
C VAL A 76 -20.34 -9.69 -14.97
N ALA A 77 -19.55 -8.72 -15.42
CA ALA A 77 -18.10 -8.74 -15.20
C ALA A 77 -17.44 -7.37 -15.32
N VAL A 78 -16.28 -7.26 -14.68
CA VAL A 78 -15.35 -6.15 -14.82
C VAL A 78 -13.95 -6.68 -15.07
N ARG A 79 -13.19 -6.05 -15.95
CA ARG A 79 -11.79 -6.37 -16.23
C ARG A 79 -10.96 -5.09 -16.26
N CYS A 80 -9.81 -5.08 -15.59
CA CYS A 80 -8.85 -3.99 -15.64
C CYS A 80 -7.46 -4.55 -15.94
N THR A 81 -6.77 -3.96 -16.90
CA THR A 81 -5.39 -4.31 -17.24
C THR A 81 -4.50 -3.10 -17.00
N GLY A 82 -3.41 -3.25 -16.27
CA GLY A 82 -2.46 -2.18 -15.99
C GLY A 82 -1.58 -2.51 -14.78
N TYR A 83 -0.91 -1.53 -14.21
CA TYR A 83 -0.10 -1.73 -13.01
C TYR A 83 -0.97 -1.78 -11.74
N ASN A 84 -0.67 -2.73 -10.84
CA ASN A 84 -1.22 -2.79 -9.48
C ASN A 84 -0.38 -1.93 -8.51
N VAL A 85 -0.81 -1.79 -7.25
CA VAL A 85 -0.14 -0.95 -6.23
C VAL A 85 1.33 -1.30 -5.96
N TRP A 86 1.77 -2.50 -6.36
CA TRP A 86 3.15 -2.97 -6.24
C TRP A 86 3.96 -2.74 -7.52
N GLY A 87 3.42 -2.05 -8.52
CA GLY A 87 4.09 -1.78 -9.79
C GLY A 87 4.15 -2.99 -10.73
N GLN A 88 3.34 -4.03 -10.49
CA GLN A 88 3.29 -5.21 -11.36
C GLN A 88 2.19 -5.04 -12.40
N TRP A 89 2.51 -5.33 -13.67
CA TRP A 89 1.49 -5.38 -14.72
C TRP A 89 0.57 -6.58 -14.50
N VAL A 90 -0.72 -6.32 -14.31
CA VAL A 90 -1.73 -7.32 -13.97
C VAL A 90 -2.93 -7.23 -14.91
N ASP A 91 -3.66 -8.33 -14.95
CA ASP A 91 -4.98 -8.45 -15.56
C ASP A 91 -5.97 -8.91 -14.47
N LEU A 92 -6.76 -7.97 -13.96
CA LEU A 92 -7.72 -8.19 -12.89
C LEU A 92 -9.10 -8.45 -13.50
N ILE A 93 -9.70 -9.59 -13.17
CA ILE A 93 -11.06 -9.92 -13.60
C ILE A 93 -11.97 -10.23 -12.40
N GLY A 94 -13.07 -9.50 -12.29
CA GLY A 94 -14.16 -9.76 -11.36
C GLY A 94 -15.40 -10.21 -12.12
N ARG A 95 -16.15 -11.19 -11.58
CA ARG A 95 -17.38 -11.71 -12.19
C ARG A 95 -18.50 -11.79 -11.16
N CYS A 96 -19.71 -11.51 -11.60
CA CYS A 96 -20.93 -11.77 -10.85
C CYS A 96 -21.20 -13.28 -10.93
N PHE A 97 -21.19 -13.94 -9.77
CA PHE A 97 -21.58 -15.33 -9.58
C PHE A 97 -22.79 -15.37 -8.65
#